data_AF-A0A1X7KSR4-F1
#
_entry.id   AF-A0A1X7KSR4-F1
#
_cell.length_a   1.000
_cell.length_b   1.000
_cell.length_c   1.000
_cell.angle_alpha   90.00
_cell.angle_beta   90.00
_cell.angle_gamma   90.00
#
_symmetry.space_group_name_H-M   'P 1'
#
loop_
_entity.id
_entity.type
_entity.pdbx_description
1 polymer ?
#
loop_
_entity_poly.entity_id
_entity_poly.type
_entity_poly.pdbx_seq_one_letter_code
_entity_poly.pdbx_strand_id
1 'polypeptide(L)'
;MKAMREAIAGLDRSSISHGGLFLQRYLPEQKNSDQGDPAVWDAYFDLASNTIGKGDLYKAAFSRWERSWAGKGTTVSINKFKVKDRLVCGLGGASPTETGLTLHHTYGTPVIPGSSIKGVAAHYCHKIWGEADDSFKEGGEAHSVIFGTTDDQGHIIFHDALIEPLGRKVCRDIMTPHHQDYYGDKGVSAPTDFDSPVPVSFLSVSGSFQVVIECDDPSEEGQGWLKLATELVKEALGKWGVGGKTSSGYGQLNWEGELLPPEPPKEDPYAEGKKITVRRIPSTNKKKADRLEFSLVEDGEVVRFEDKSAACLAAKEFEAAMKETVKMGQDITVKIAKNDLKAKPPRLFVMPE
;
A
#
# COMPACT_ATOMS: atom_id res chain seq x y z
N MET A 1 15.86 -31.51 18.34
CA MET A 1 15.45 -30.17 17.87
C MET A 1 14.66 -29.52 18.99
N LYS A 2 15.07 -28.33 19.45
CA LYS A 2 14.28 -27.54 20.39
C LYS A 2 12.98 -27.12 19.68
N ALA A 3 11.81 -27.24 20.32
CA ALA A 3 10.56 -26.85 19.67
C ALA A 3 10.63 -25.37 19.27
N MET A 4 10.13 -25.00 18.08
CA MET A 4 10.19 -23.62 17.57
C MET A 4 9.65 -22.60 18.58
N ARG A 5 8.65 -23.00 19.38
CA ARG A 5 8.05 -22.20 20.44
C ARG A 5 9.02 -21.83 21.57
N GLU A 6 9.87 -22.77 21.97
CA GLU A 6 10.90 -22.55 22.98
C GLU A 6 12.05 -21.67 22.46
N ALA A 7 12.31 -21.72 21.15
CA ALA A 7 13.34 -20.89 20.52
C ALA A 7 12.91 -19.42 20.41
N ILE A 8 11.61 -19.13 20.29
CA ILE A 8 11.06 -17.77 20.16
C ILE A 8 10.56 -17.18 21.49
N ALA A 9 10.50 -17.96 22.57
CA ALA A 9 9.97 -17.53 23.86
C ALA A 9 10.74 -16.35 24.49
N GLY A 10 12.05 -16.27 24.23
CA GLY A 10 12.93 -15.20 24.75
C GLY A 10 13.11 -14.01 23.81
N LEU A 11 12.45 -13.97 22.65
CA LEU A 11 12.55 -12.85 21.72
C LEU A 11 11.68 -11.68 22.21
N ASP A 12 12.24 -10.47 22.14
CA ASP A 12 11.50 -9.25 22.44
C ASP A 12 10.38 -9.03 21.41
N ARG A 13 9.15 -9.27 21.87
CA ARG A 13 7.94 -9.18 21.04
C ARG A 13 7.57 -7.74 20.68
N SER A 14 8.10 -6.75 21.39
CA SER A 14 7.80 -5.33 21.13
C SER A 14 8.50 -4.78 19.87
N SER A 15 9.55 -5.47 19.41
CA SER A 15 10.31 -5.13 18.20
C SER A 15 9.73 -5.73 16.90
N ILE A 16 8.72 -6.59 17.02
CA ILE A 16 8.08 -7.23 15.86
C ILE A 16 7.32 -6.15 15.07
N SER A 17 7.44 -6.14 13.75
CA SER A 17 6.69 -5.20 12.90
C SER A 17 5.65 -5.89 12.02
N HIS A 18 5.81 -7.22 11.83
CA HIS A 18 5.00 -8.01 10.93
C HIS A 18 3.82 -8.67 11.65
N GLY A 19 2.61 -8.15 11.43
CA GLY A 19 1.41 -8.63 12.11
C GLY A 19 1.06 -10.09 11.88
N GLY A 20 1.18 -10.60 10.65
CA GLY A 20 0.87 -12.01 10.35
C GLY A 20 1.74 -12.99 11.15
N LEU A 21 3.06 -12.76 11.17
CA LEU A 21 4.00 -13.52 11.97
C LEU A 21 3.68 -13.44 13.46
N PHE A 22 3.36 -12.24 13.98
CA PHE A 22 2.94 -12.05 15.36
C PHE A 22 1.72 -12.93 15.68
N LEU A 23 0.66 -12.81 14.87
CA LEU A 23 -0.60 -13.50 15.10
C LEU A 23 -0.52 -15.02 14.98
N GLN A 24 0.40 -15.54 14.16
CA GLN A 24 0.51 -16.98 13.91
C GLN A 24 1.56 -17.68 14.76
N ARG A 25 2.63 -17.00 15.16
CA ARG A 25 3.80 -17.64 15.79
C ARG A 25 4.00 -17.24 17.25
N TYR A 26 3.46 -16.10 17.70
CA TYR A 26 3.66 -15.60 19.07
C TYR A 26 2.42 -15.77 19.96
N LEU A 27 1.57 -16.75 19.61
CA LEU A 27 0.36 -17.09 20.35
C LEU A 27 0.67 -17.53 21.79
N PRO A 28 -0.10 -17.07 22.77
CA PRO A 28 -0.08 -17.62 24.12
C PRO A 28 -0.30 -19.13 24.12
N GLU A 29 0.17 -19.79 25.16
CA GLU A 29 -0.10 -21.21 25.34
C GLU A 29 -1.58 -21.41 25.63
N GLN A 30 -2.30 -22.07 24.72
CA GLN A 30 -3.65 -22.54 24.97
C GLN A 30 -3.54 -23.72 25.94
N LYS A 31 -3.94 -23.49 27.19
CA LYS A 31 -4.17 -24.59 28.13
C LYS A 31 -5.47 -25.29 27.71
N ASN A 32 -5.43 -26.61 27.56
CA ASN A 32 -6.58 -27.44 27.21
C ASN A 32 -7.55 -27.52 28.40
N SER A 33 -8.35 -26.48 28.60
CA SER A 33 -9.58 -26.43 29.38
C SER A 33 -10.08 -24.98 29.37
N ASP A 34 -11.31 -24.74 29.84
CA ASP A 34 -11.96 -23.42 30.03
C ASP A 34 -11.23 -22.48 31.02
N GLN A 35 -9.90 -22.61 31.14
CA GLN A 35 -8.99 -21.94 32.07
C GLN A 35 -7.85 -21.20 31.34
N GLY A 36 -8.08 -20.75 30.11
CA GLY A 36 -7.23 -19.71 29.53
C GLY A 36 -7.49 -18.41 30.30
N ASP A 37 -6.47 -17.85 30.94
CA ASP A 37 -6.60 -16.57 31.66
C ASP A 37 -6.99 -15.46 30.64
N PRO A 38 -8.20 -14.87 30.73
CA PRO A 38 -8.62 -13.81 29.82
C PRO A 38 -7.66 -12.63 29.80
N ALA A 39 -6.97 -12.36 30.91
CA ALA A 39 -5.97 -11.29 30.99
C ALA A 39 -4.77 -11.55 30.08
N VAL A 40 -4.40 -12.81 29.85
CA VAL A 40 -3.30 -13.19 28.94
C VAL A 40 -3.69 -12.92 27.48
N TRP A 41 -4.92 -13.24 27.11
CA TRP A 41 -5.44 -12.96 25.77
C TRP A 41 -5.63 -11.47 25.52
N ASP A 42 -6.14 -10.75 26.52
CA ASP A 42 -6.27 -9.29 26.45
C ASP A 42 -4.90 -8.61 26.29
N ALA A 43 -3.91 -9.00 27.10
CA ALA A 43 -2.54 -8.51 26.96
C ALA A 43 -1.92 -8.86 25.59
N TYR A 44 -2.24 -10.03 25.04
CA TYR A 44 -1.80 -10.44 23.71
C TYR A 44 -2.40 -9.57 22.61
N PHE A 45 -3.71 -9.31 22.65
CA PHE A 45 -4.38 -8.45 21.68
C PHE A 45 -3.98 -6.99 21.83
N ASP A 46 -3.75 -6.51 23.06
CA ASP A 46 -3.18 -5.18 23.31
C ASP A 46 -1.78 -5.07 22.70
N LEU A 47 -0.93 -6.09 22.86
CA LEU A 47 0.39 -6.12 22.22
C LEU A 47 0.27 -6.17 20.69
N ALA A 48 -0.65 -6.96 20.13
CA ALA A 48 -0.90 -7.01 18.70
C ALA A 48 -1.29 -5.63 18.16
N SER A 49 -2.24 -4.96 18.82
CA SER A 49 -2.72 -3.63 18.46
C SER A 49 -1.62 -2.58 18.41
N ASN A 50 -0.61 -2.74 19.29
CA ASN A 50 0.53 -1.85 19.40
C ASN A 50 1.69 -2.22 18.49
N THR A 51 1.68 -3.38 17.84
CA THR A 51 2.85 -3.93 17.12
C THR A 51 2.62 -3.95 15.61
N ILE A 52 1.39 -4.26 15.20
CA ILE A 52 1.00 -4.40 13.79
C ILE A 52 1.18 -3.06 13.04
N GLY A 53 2.02 -3.07 12.00
CA GLY A 53 2.19 -1.93 11.12
C GLY A 53 3.13 -0.83 11.63
N LYS A 54 4.01 -1.11 12.60
CA LYS A 54 5.02 -0.14 13.07
C LYS A 54 6.29 -0.02 12.21
N GLY A 55 6.47 -0.86 11.19
CA GLY A 55 7.67 -0.85 10.34
C GLY A 55 7.63 0.19 9.20
N ASP A 56 8.81 0.74 8.87
CA ASP A 56 8.97 1.68 7.74
C ASP A 56 8.95 0.99 6.36
N LEU A 57 9.17 -0.33 6.30
CA LEU A 57 9.15 -1.10 5.06
C LEU A 57 7.84 -0.91 4.30
N TYR A 58 6.71 -0.92 5.00
CA TYR A 58 5.41 -0.74 4.36
C TYR A 58 5.25 0.64 3.76
N LYS A 59 5.78 1.71 4.39
CA LYS A 59 5.72 3.06 3.81
C LYS A 59 6.39 3.09 2.45
N ALA A 60 7.60 2.54 2.35
CA ALA A 60 8.33 2.47 1.09
C ALA A 60 7.62 1.58 0.04
N ALA A 61 7.03 0.46 0.47
CA ALA A 61 6.25 -0.41 -0.41
C ALA A 61 4.97 0.25 -0.92
N PHE A 62 4.23 0.94 -0.04
CA PHE A 62 3.03 1.70 -0.38
C PHE A 62 3.35 2.79 -1.39
N SER A 63 4.39 3.60 -1.16
CA SER A 63 4.79 4.63 -2.13
C SER A 63 5.30 4.05 -3.45
N ARG A 64 5.84 2.83 -3.47
CA ARG A 64 6.17 2.14 -4.73
C ARG A 64 4.90 1.65 -5.44
N TRP A 65 3.94 1.13 -4.69
CA TRP A 65 2.64 0.70 -5.21
C TRP A 65 1.84 1.88 -5.77
N GLU A 66 1.76 3.02 -5.07
CA GLU A 66 1.12 4.24 -5.58
C GLU A 66 1.74 4.67 -6.92
N ARG A 67 3.08 4.65 -7.00
CA ARG A 67 3.82 4.98 -8.24
C ARG A 67 3.58 4.00 -9.38
N SER A 68 3.14 2.77 -9.12
CA SER A 68 2.83 1.81 -10.19
C SER A 68 1.60 2.19 -11.01
N TRP A 69 0.78 3.12 -10.49
CA TRP A 69 -0.39 3.67 -11.18
C TRP A 69 -0.08 4.91 -12.03
N ALA A 70 1.15 5.43 -11.94
CA ALA A 70 1.56 6.60 -12.73
C ALA A 70 1.37 6.34 -14.24
N GLY A 71 0.73 7.29 -14.94
CA GLY A 71 0.48 7.19 -16.38
C GLY A 71 -0.73 6.30 -16.77
N LYS A 72 -1.43 5.67 -15.82
CA LYS A 72 -2.64 4.86 -16.07
C LYS A 72 -3.96 5.61 -15.84
N GLY A 73 -3.94 6.95 -15.83
CA GLY A 73 -5.09 7.76 -15.36
C GLY A 73 -6.39 7.62 -16.15
N THR A 74 -6.36 7.09 -17.37
CA THR A 74 -7.58 6.84 -18.17
C THR A 74 -8.20 5.48 -17.92
N THR A 75 -7.45 4.52 -17.39
CA THR A 75 -7.93 3.14 -17.13
C THR A 75 -8.04 2.82 -15.65
N VAL A 76 -7.63 3.73 -14.76
CA VAL A 76 -7.58 3.48 -13.32
C VAL A 76 -8.22 4.63 -12.56
N SER A 77 -9.08 4.30 -11.59
CA SER A 77 -9.58 5.22 -10.57
C SER A 77 -9.04 4.83 -9.20
N ILE A 78 -8.37 5.76 -8.53
CA ILE A 78 -7.77 5.58 -7.20
C ILE A 78 -8.59 6.38 -6.21
N ASN A 79 -9.21 5.71 -5.25
CA ASN A 79 -10.17 6.33 -4.33
C ASN A 79 -9.73 6.18 -2.89
N LYS A 80 -9.73 7.29 -2.15
CA LYS A 80 -9.47 7.28 -0.71
C LYS A 80 -10.77 7.06 0.05
N PHE A 81 -10.74 6.06 0.94
CA PHE A 81 -11.85 5.72 1.80
C PHE A 81 -11.39 5.68 3.26
N LYS A 82 -12.13 6.34 4.15
CA LYS A 82 -11.88 6.30 5.59
C LYS A 82 -12.87 5.38 6.28
N VAL A 83 -12.36 4.45 7.09
CA VAL A 83 -13.20 3.63 7.95
C VAL A 83 -13.96 4.54 8.90
N LYS A 84 -15.29 4.46 8.89
CA LYS A 84 -16.18 5.33 9.68
C LYS A 84 -15.98 5.11 11.18
N ASP A 85 -16.09 3.86 11.61
CA ASP A 85 -15.91 3.45 13.01
C ASP A 85 -14.77 2.43 13.12
N ARG A 86 -15.11 1.16 12.86
CA ARG A 86 -14.19 0.03 12.93
C ARG A 86 -14.41 -0.90 11.76
N LEU A 87 -13.32 -1.41 11.20
CA LEU A 87 -13.33 -2.42 10.16
C LEU A 87 -12.86 -3.75 10.75
N VAL A 88 -13.54 -4.84 10.40
CA VAL A 88 -13.03 -6.18 10.64
C VAL A 88 -13.09 -6.98 9.36
N CYS A 89 -11.94 -7.20 8.73
CA CYS A 89 -11.81 -8.09 7.59
C CYS A 89 -11.15 -9.39 8.04
N GLY A 90 -11.66 -10.55 7.60
CA GLY A 90 -11.03 -11.84 7.88
C GLY A 90 -11.54 -12.59 9.11
N LEU A 91 -12.62 -12.10 9.76
CA LEU A 91 -13.38 -12.88 10.73
C LEU A 91 -13.88 -14.18 10.08
N GLY A 92 -13.57 -15.33 10.67
CA GLY A 92 -13.93 -16.65 10.13
C GLY A 92 -12.89 -17.28 9.18
N GLY A 93 -11.80 -16.57 8.86
CA GLY A 93 -10.63 -17.21 8.24
C GLY A 93 -9.95 -18.14 9.25
N ALA A 94 -9.39 -19.27 8.77
CA ALA A 94 -8.66 -20.20 9.62
C ALA A 94 -7.52 -19.46 10.35
N SER A 95 -7.72 -19.22 11.64
CA SER A 95 -6.79 -18.55 12.54
C SER A 95 -6.76 -19.31 13.84
N PRO A 96 -5.58 -19.52 14.46
CA PRO A 96 -5.49 -20.13 15.79
C PRO A 96 -6.27 -19.39 16.89
N THR A 97 -6.64 -18.12 16.65
CA THR A 97 -7.45 -17.32 17.58
C THR A 97 -8.91 -17.19 17.16
N GLU A 98 -9.30 -17.74 16.00
CA GLU A 98 -10.66 -17.65 15.40
C GLU A 98 -11.19 -16.21 15.13
N THR A 99 -10.43 -15.19 15.55
CA THR A 99 -10.68 -13.75 15.40
C THR A 99 -9.68 -13.14 14.41
N GLY A 100 -9.67 -13.68 13.18
CA GLY A 100 -8.72 -13.31 12.15
C GLY A 100 -8.85 -11.84 11.69
N LEU A 101 -7.70 -11.21 11.46
CA LEU A 101 -7.59 -9.98 10.69
C LEU A 101 -6.91 -10.30 9.37
N THR A 102 -7.47 -9.89 8.24
CA THR A 102 -6.82 -10.04 6.94
C THR A 102 -5.62 -9.10 6.87
N LEU A 103 -4.43 -9.70 6.84
CA LEU A 103 -3.17 -8.98 6.78
C LEU A 103 -2.46 -9.29 5.47
N HIS A 104 -1.88 -8.25 4.86
CA HIS A 104 -1.00 -8.40 3.71
C HIS A 104 0.16 -9.33 4.07
N HIS A 105 0.35 -10.40 3.29
CA HIS A 105 1.28 -11.48 3.63
C HIS A 105 2.72 -11.01 3.87
N THR A 106 3.23 -10.09 3.04
CA THR A 106 4.63 -9.61 3.11
C THR A 106 4.87 -8.50 4.14
N TYR A 107 3.85 -7.70 4.43
CA TYR A 107 4.00 -6.47 5.22
C TYR A 107 3.31 -6.56 6.58
N GLY A 108 2.47 -7.57 6.78
CA GLY A 108 1.71 -7.78 8.00
C GLY A 108 0.77 -6.62 8.34
N THR A 109 0.36 -5.82 7.36
CA THR A 109 -0.55 -4.68 7.52
C THR A 109 -1.97 -5.05 7.12
N PRO A 110 -3.01 -4.44 7.71
CA PRO A 110 -4.39 -4.65 7.29
C PRO A 110 -4.60 -4.41 5.80
N VAL A 111 -5.40 -5.25 5.16
CA VAL A 111 -5.79 -5.14 3.75
C VAL A 111 -7.24 -5.56 3.58
N ILE A 112 -7.96 -4.89 2.68
CA ILE A 112 -9.29 -5.35 2.23
C ILE A 112 -9.08 -6.07 0.90
N PRO A 113 -9.37 -7.38 0.81
CA PRO A 113 -9.22 -8.09 -0.45
C PRO A 113 -10.09 -7.48 -1.55
N GLY A 114 -9.55 -7.38 -2.76
CA GLY A 114 -10.27 -6.92 -3.95
C GLY A 114 -11.48 -7.80 -4.24
N SER A 115 -11.39 -9.10 -3.93
CA SER A 115 -12.53 -10.03 -3.98
C SER A 115 -13.66 -9.67 -3.01
N SER A 116 -13.35 -9.16 -1.82
CA SER A 116 -14.37 -8.69 -0.87
C SER A 116 -15.06 -7.42 -1.37
N ILE A 117 -14.29 -6.51 -1.98
CA ILE A 117 -14.82 -5.28 -2.60
C ILE A 117 -15.70 -5.63 -3.80
N LYS A 118 -15.22 -6.52 -4.69
CA LYS A 118 -16.00 -7.05 -5.83
C LYS A 118 -17.30 -7.69 -5.34
N GLY A 119 -17.23 -8.53 -4.30
CA GLY A 119 -18.40 -9.24 -3.76
C GLY A 119 -19.47 -8.30 -3.21
N VAL A 120 -19.09 -7.31 -2.39
CA VAL A 120 -20.07 -6.34 -1.87
C VAL A 120 -20.61 -5.44 -2.98
N ALA A 121 -19.77 -5.02 -3.93
CA ALA A 121 -20.20 -4.22 -5.08
C ALA A 121 -21.19 -5.00 -5.96
N ALA A 122 -20.91 -6.26 -6.28
CA ALA A 122 -21.80 -7.12 -7.07
C ALA A 122 -23.15 -7.34 -6.37
N HIS A 123 -23.13 -7.65 -5.07
CA HIS A 123 -24.36 -7.85 -4.31
C HIS A 123 -25.18 -6.55 -4.20
N TYR A 124 -24.52 -5.41 -3.98
CA TYR A 124 -25.18 -4.11 -3.96
C TYR A 124 -25.75 -3.75 -5.33
N CYS A 125 -25.00 -4.01 -6.41
CA CYS A 125 -25.42 -3.80 -7.79
C CYS A 125 -26.71 -4.57 -8.09
N HIS A 126 -26.71 -5.89 -7.84
CA HIS A 126 -27.86 -6.74 -8.09
C HIS A 126 -29.10 -6.33 -7.29
N LYS A 127 -28.94 -5.96 -6.01
CA LYS A 127 -30.06 -5.64 -5.13
C LYS A 127 -30.59 -4.22 -5.29
N ILE A 128 -29.71 -3.22 -5.33
CA ILE A 128 -30.11 -1.82 -5.27
C ILE A 128 -30.22 -1.22 -6.66
N TRP A 129 -29.20 -1.38 -7.49
CA TRP A 129 -29.25 -0.86 -8.87
C TRP A 129 -30.15 -1.73 -9.75
N GLY A 130 -30.11 -3.05 -9.54
CA GLY A 130 -30.96 -4.03 -10.21
C GLY A 130 -32.47 -3.87 -9.93
N GLU A 131 -32.84 -3.24 -8.81
CA GLU A 131 -34.25 -2.89 -8.55
C GLU A 131 -34.78 -1.80 -9.51
N ALA A 132 -33.91 -0.88 -9.94
CA ALA A 132 -34.25 0.21 -10.84
C ALA A 132 -34.03 -0.15 -12.33
N ASP A 133 -33.02 -0.98 -12.63
CA ASP A 133 -32.67 -1.39 -13.97
C ASP A 133 -32.15 -2.84 -13.99
N ASP A 134 -32.88 -3.72 -14.69
CA ASP A 134 -32.60 -5.14 -14.80
C ASP A 134 -31.21 -5.44 -15.42
N SER A 135 -30.62 -4.51 -16.17
CA SER A 135 -29.27 -4.65 -16.73
C SER A 135 -28.19 -4.84 -15.65
N PHE A 136 -28.44 -4.35 -14.43
CA PHE A 136 -27.55 -4.47 -13.27
C PHE A 136 -27.84 -5.69 -12.38
N LYS A 137 -28.86 -6.49 -12.68
CA LYS A 137 -29.07 -7.77 -11.99
C LYS A 137 -28.02 -8.78 -12.44
N GLU A 138 -27.73 -9.77 -11.59
CA GLU A 138 -26.88 -10.90 -11.95
C GLU A 138 -27.38 -11.56 -13.26
N GLY A 139 -26.49 -11.64 -14.26
CA GLY A 139 -26.80 -12.10 -15.63
C GLY A 139 -27.28 -11.02 -16.60
N GLY A 140 -27.53 -9.78 -16.12
CA GLY A 140 -27.78 -8.62 -16.98
C GLY A 140 -26.52 -8.13 -17.70
N GLU A 141 -26.70 -7.36 -18.77
CA GLU A 141 -25.61 -6.88 -19.62
C GLU A 141 -24.57 -6.05 -18.84
N ALA A 142 -25.01 -5.01 -18.13
CA ALA A 142 -24.13 -4.14 -17.35
C ALA A 142 -23.44 -4.88 -16.19
N HIS A 143 -24.18 -5.76 -15.49
CA HIS A 143 -23.59 -6.59 -14.44
C HIS A 143 -22.51 -7.53 -15.00
N SER A 144 -22.74 -8.11 -16.17
CA SER A 144 -21.79 -9.02 -16.83
C SER A 144 -20.54 -8.28 -17.30
N VAL A 145 -20.67 -7.06 -17.84
CA VAL A 145 -19.53 -6.22 -18.21
C VAL A 145 -18.66 -5.90 -16.98
N ILE A 146 -19.27 -5.52 -15.85
CA ILE A 146 -18.52 -5.13 -14.65
C ILE A 146 -17.89 -6.36 -13.96
N PHE A 147 -18.66 -7.42 -13.74
CA PHE A 147 -18.25 -8.52 -12.87
C PHE A 147 -17.84 -9.80 -13.59
N GLY A 148 -18.18 -9.95 -14.86
CA GLY A 148 -18.04 -11.16 -15.63
C GLY A 148 -19.19 -12.15 -15.40
N THR A 149 -19.11 -13.26 -16.11
CA THR A 149 -20.00 -14.42 -15.97
C THR A 149 -19.17 -15.68 -15.73
N THR A 150 -19.77 -16.86 -15.88
CA THR A 150 -19.00 -18.12 -15.85
C THR A 150 -18.20 -18.33 -17.14
N ASP A 151 -18.69 -17.78 -18.26
CA ASP A 151 -18.11 -18.00 -19.60
C ASP A 151 -17.22 -16.84 -20.05
N ASP A 152 -17.35 -15.66 -19.44
CA ASP A 152 -16.62 -14.44 -19.83
C ASP A 152 -16.08 -13.66 -18.63
N GLN A 153 -14.92 -13.03 -18.79
CA GLN A 153 -14.33 -12.21 -17.74
C GLN A 153 -15.03 -10.85 -17.63
N GLY A 154 -15.04 -10.28 -16.43
CA GLY A 154 -15.45 -8.88 -16.26
C GLY A 154 -14.33 -7.93 -16.71
N HIS A 155 -14.72 -6.78 -17.24
CA HIS A 155 -13.81 -5.72 -17.70
C HIS A 155 -13.30 -4.83 -16.56
N ILE A 156 -13.88 -4.95 -15.36
CA ILE A 156 -13.49 -4.19 -14.18
C ILE A 156 -12.70 -5.06 -13.20
N ILE A 157 -11.48 -4.61 -12.92
CA ILE A 157 -10.53 -5.24 -12.01
C ILE A 157 -10.59 -4.50 -10.67
N PHE A 158 -10.90 -5.26 -9.61
CA PHE A 158 -10.96 -4.77 -8.23
C PHE A 158 -9.67 -5.17 -7.51
N HIS A 159 -8.78 -4.21 -7.31
CA HIS A 159 -7.52 -4.46 -6.61
C HIS A 159 -7.72 -4.53 -5.09
N ASP A 160 -6.79 -5.18 -4.41
CA ASP A 160 -6.73 -5.16 -2.94
C ASP A 160 -6.58 -3.72 -2.45
N ALA A 161 -7.46 -3.29 -1.54
CA ALA A 161 -7.35 -1.96 -0.96
C ALA A 161 -6.29 -1.95 0.14
N LEU A 162 -5.28 -1.13 -0.06
CA LEU A 162 -4.15 -1.00 0.86
C LEU A 162 -4.41 0.11 1.88
N ILE A 163 -4.12 -0.16 3.14
CA ILE A 163 -4.26 0.83 4.22
C ILE A 163 -3.20 1.93 4.09
N GLU A 164 -3.55 3.19 4.30
CA GLU A 164 -2.57 4.27 4.32
C GLU A 164 -1.55 4.07 5.46
N PRO A 165 -0.26 4.36 5.23
CA PRO A 165 0.76 4.18 6.26
C PRO A 165 0.59 5.10 7.48
N LEU A 166 -0.01 6.28 7.28
CA LEU A 166 -0.23 7.28 8.32
C LEU A 166 -1.64 7.17 8.89
N GLY A 167 -1.80 7.40 10.19
CA GLY A 167 -3.11 7.44 10.86
C GLY A 167 -3.80 6.08 11.04
N ARG A 168 -3.21 4.98 10.56
CA ARG A 168 -3.73 3.63 10.82
C ARG A 168 -3.62 3.22 12.28
N LYS A 169 -4.60 2.47 12.74
CA LYS A 169 -4.61 1.86 14.07
C LYS A 169 -5.27 0.48 14.01
N VAL A 170 -4.58 -0.52 14.53
CA VAL A 170 -5.22 -1.77 14.94
C VAL A 170 -5.70 -1.58 16.37
N CYS A 171 -6.90 -2.02 16.69
CA CYS A 171 -7.51 -1.89 18.01
C CYS A 171 -7.99 -3.25 18.49
N ARG A 172 -7.89 -3.46 19.80
CA ARG A 172 -8.63 -4.53 20.44
C ARG A 172 -10.08 -4.06 20.62
N ASP A 173 -10.99 -4.96 20.33
CA ASP A 173 -12.43 -4.81 20.54
C ASP A 173 -12.96 -6.03 21.28
N ILE A 174 -14.16 -5.91 21.86
CA ILE A 174 -14.79 -6.99 22.64
C ILE A 174 -16.23 -7.17 22.16
N MET A 175 -16.64 -8.41 22.01
CA MET A 175 -18.05 -8.76 21.89
C MET A 175 -18.49 -9.62 23.06
N THR A 176 -19.73 -9.45 23.52
CA THR A 176 -20.31 -10.19 24.65
C THR A 176 -21.61 -10.88 24.22
N PRO A 177 -21.54 -11.96 23.39
CA PRO A 177 -22.71 -12.79 23.12
C PRO A 177 -23.31 -13.34 24.42
N HIS A 178 -24.64 -13.28 24.52
CA HIS A 178 -25.38 -13.78 25.68
C HIS A 178 -25.89 -15.22 25.45
N HIS A 179 -26.46 -15.53 24.28
CA HIS A 179 -27.15 -16.81 24.06
C HIS A 179 -26.34 -17.81 23.21
N GLN A 180 -25.10 -18.11 23.61
CA GLN A 180 -24.24 -19.02 22.82
C GLN A 180 -24.87 -20.41 22.65
N ASP A 181 -25.53 -20.95 23.68
CA ASP A 181 -26.17 -22.28 23.64
C ASP A 181 -27.37 -22.30 22.68
N TYR A 182 -28.18 -21.23 22.65
CA TYR A 182 -29.27 -21.08 21.66
C TYR A 182 -28.73 -21.11 20.22
N TYR A 183 -27.67 -20.34 19.95
CA TYR A 183 -27.07 -20.31 18.61
C TYR A 183 -26.31 -21.60 18.26
N GLY A 184 -25.64 -22.23 19.23
CA GLY A 184 -24.85 -23.44 19.07
C GLY A 184 -25.71 -24.67 18.79
N ASP A 185 -26.83 -24.81 19.50
CA ASP A 185 -27.76 -25.93 19.33
C ASP A 185 -28.84 -25.65 18.28
N LYS A 186 -28.66 -24.61 17.44
CA LYS A 186 -29.60 -24.19 16.38
C LYS A 186 -31.05 -24.00 16.89
N GLY A 187 -31.20 -23.44 18.08
CA GLY A 187 -32.49 -23.07 18.66
C GLY A 187 -33.23 -24.18 19.41
N VAL A 188 -32.56 -25.30 19.74
CA VAL A 188 -33.14 -26.34 20.62
C VAL A 188 -33.30 -25.82 22.06
N SER A 189 -32.30 -25.11 22.56
CA SER A 189 -32.31 -24.48 23.88
C SER A 189 -32.87 -23.07 23.74
N ALA A 190 -34.03 -22.75 24.31
CA ALA A 190 -34.63 -21.41 24.22
C ALA A 190 -33.68 -20.35 24.82
N PRO A 191 -33.56 -19.16 24.20
CA PRO A 191 -32.70 -18.11 24.74
C PRO A 191 -33.31 -17.60 26.04
N THR A 192 -32.51 -17.55 27.11
CA THR A 192 -32.99 -17.08 28.41
C THR A 192 -32.30 -15.78 28.80
N ASP A 193 -33.03 -14.87 29.46
CA ASP A 193 -32.47 -13.59 29.94
C ASP A 193 -31.43 -13.75 31.06
N PHE A 194 -31.16 -14.98 31.51
CA PHE A 194 -30.21 -15.31 32.57
C PHE A 194 -28.86 -15.81 32.04
N ASP A 195 -28.71 -15.91 30.72
CA ASP A 195 -27.46 -16.38 30.12
C ASP A 195 -26.34 -15.35 30.36
N SER A 196 -25.22 -15.83 30.92
CA SER A 196 -24.08 -14.97 31.23
C SER A 196 -23.38 -14.53 29.93
N PRO A 197 -23.02 -13.24 29.79
CA PRO A 197 -22.25 -12.80 28.63
C PRO A 197 -20.90 -13.51 28.60
N VAL A 198 -20.48 -13.94 27.41
CA VAL A 198 -19.15 -14.53 27.17
C VAL A 198 -18.30 -13.51 26.42
N PRO A 199 -17.41 -12.76 27.09
CA PRO A 199 -16.55 -11.78 26.42
C PRO A 199 -15.56 -12.46 25.48
N VAL A 200 -15.55 -12.04 24.22
CA VAL A 200 -14.62 -12.49 23.19
C VAL A 200 -13.89 -11.27 22.64
N SER A 201 -12.60 -11.17 22.96
CA SER A 201 -11.70 -10.14 22.43
C SER A 201 -11.31 -10.44 20.99
N PHE A 202 -11.31 -9.43 20.12
CA PHE A 202 -10.88 -9.54 18.72
C PHE A 202 -10.14 -8.28 18.26
N LEU A 203 -9.59 -8.30 17.05
CA LEU A 203 -8.92 -7.15 16.46
C LEU A 203 -9.80 -6.46 15.42
N SER A 204 -9.84 -5.13 15.51
CA SER A 204 -10.48 -4.24 14.55
C SER A 204 -9.48 -3.20 14.03
N VAL A 205 -9.83 -2.54 12.93
CA VAL A 205 -8.95 -1.58 12.24
C VAL A 205 -9.66 -0.23 12.10
N SER A 206 -8.90 0.84 12.27
CA SER A 206 -9.28 2.20 11.93
C SER A 206 -8.17 2.84 11.09
N GLY A 207 -8.54 3.74 10.19
CA GLY A 207 -7.63 4.39 9.25
C GLY A 207 -8.30 4.62 7.89
N SER A 208 -7.49 5.05 6.92
CA SER A 208 -7.92 5.20 5.53
C SER A 208 -7.30 4.12 4.66
N PHE A 209 -8.01 3.70 3.61
CA PHE A 209 -7.59 2.76 2.60
C PHE A 209 -7.64 3.43 1.23
N GLN A 210 -6.70 3.08 0.36
CA GLN A 210 -6.78 3.39 -1.06
C GLN A 210 -7.37 2.20 -1.80
N VAL A 211 -8.53 2.40 -2.42
CA VAL A 211 -9.24 1.43 -3.26
C VAL A 211 -8.94 1.76 -4.70
N VAL A 212 -8.45 0.78 -5.46
CA VAL A 212 -8.11 0.95 -6.87
C VAL A 212 -9.03 0.09 -7.72
N ILE A 213 -9.65 0.72 -8.70
CA ILE A 213 -10.50 0.08 -9.70
C ILE A 213 -9.83 0.34 -11.05
N GLU A 214 -9.62 -0.72 -11.83
CA GLU A 214 -9.01 -0.64 -13.16
C GLU A 214 -9.99 -1.19 -14.20
N CYS A 215 -10.04 -0.58 -15.37
CA CYS A 215 -10.75 -1.08 -16.54
C CYS A 215 -9.72 -1.53 -17.57
N ASP A 216 -9.93 -2.70 -18.17
CA ASP A 216 -9.03 -3.25 -19.19
C ASP A 216 -9.20 -2.56 -20.57
N ASP A 217 -10.31 -1.85 -20.79
CA ASP A 217 -10.57 -1.06 -21.99
C ASP A 217 -10.19 0.43 -21.80
N PRO A 218 -9.18 0.95 -22.54
CA PRO A 218 -8.77 2.35 -22.48
C PRO A 218 -9.69 3.31 -23.26
N SER A 219 -10.70 2.81 -23.98
CA SER A 219 -11.62 3.62 -24.78
C SER A 219 -12.45 4.60 -23.94
N GLU A 220 -13.14 5.53 -24.60
CA GLU A 220 -14.11 6.41 -23.93
C GLU A 220 -15.27 5.63 -23.28
N GLU A 221 -15.62 4.48 -23.87
CA GLU A 221 -16.65 3.59 -23.33
C GLU A 221 -16.14 2.91 -22.05
N GLY A 222 -14.94 2.35 -22.07
CA GLY A 222 -14.28 1.78 -20.88
C GLY A 222 -14.13 2.79 -19.75
N GLN A 223 -13.83 4.05 -20.06
CA GLN A 223 -13.84 5.15 -19.09
C GLN A 223 -15.22 5.41 -18.48
N GLY A 224 -16.29 5.23 -19.27
CA GLY A 224 -17.67 5.28 -18.78
C GLY A 224 -17.96 4.17 -17.76
N TRP A 225 -17.56 2.93 -18.10
CA TRP A 225 -17.68 1.78 -17.20
C TRP A 225 -16.85 1.92 -15.92
N LEU A 226 -15.63 2.45 -16.02
CA LEU A 226 -14.78 2.72 -14.87
C LEU A 226 -15.43 3.71 -13.89
N LYS A 227 -16.01 4.81 -14.40
CA LYS A 227 -16.73 5.78 -13.58
C LYS A 227 -17.95 5.15 -12.90
N LEU A 228 -18.71 4.37 -13.65
CA LEU A 228 -19.89 3.68 -13.14
C LEU A 228 -19.53 2.69 -12.04
N ALA A 229 -18.51 1.85 -12.25
CA ALA A 229 -18.02 0.92 -11.25
C ALA A 229 -17.45 1.63 -10.01
N THR A 230 -16.83 2.79 -10.18
CA THR A 230 -16.34 3.62 -9.08
C THR A 230 -17.48 4.14 -8.22
N GLU A 231 -18.55 4.66 -8.82
CA GLU A 231 -19.74 5.09 -8.08
C GLU A 231 -20.42 3.92 -7.36
N LEU A 232 -20.52 2.76 -8.02
CA LEU A 232 -21.05 1.54 -7.42
C LEU A 232 -20.28 1.14 -6.15
N VAL A 233 -18.94 1.14 -6.22
CA VAL A 233 -18.09 0.82 -5.06
C VAL A 233 -18.22 1.86 -3.95
N LYS A 234 -18.29 3.15 -4.31
CA LYS A 234 -18.51 4.24 -3.33
C LYS A 234 -19.81 4.03 -2.56
N GLU A 235 -20.90 3.73 -3.26
CA GLU A 235 -22.19 3.48 -2.62
C GLU A 235 -22.17 2.21 -1.77
N ALA A 236 -21.65 1.10 -2.31
CA ALA A 236 -21.62 -0.18 -1.63
C ALA A 236 -20.81 -0.11 -0.32
N LEU A 237 -19.60 0.45 -0.36
CA LEU A 237 -18.75 0.59 0.83
C LEU A 237 -19.31 1.62 1.83
N GLY A 238 -19.97 2.67 1.35
CA GLY A 238 -20.56 3.70 2.22
C GLY A 238 -21.83 3.23 2.93
N LYS A 239 -22.71 2.51 2.23
CA LYS A 239 -24.04 2.12 2.76
C LYS A 239 -24.03 0.76 3.43
N TRP A 240 -23.39 -0.24 2.81
CA TRP A 240 -23.41 -1.63 3.32
C TRP A 240 -22.13 -1.99 4.06
N GLY A 241 -21.01 -1.42 3.65
CA GLY A 241 -19.70 -1.72 4.23
C GLY A 241 -19.16 -3.09 3.82
N VAL A 242 -17.93 -3.40 4.23
CA VAL A 242 -17.21 -4.62 3.87
C VAL A 242 -16.60 -5.31 5.10
N GLY A 243 -16.45 -6.62 5.02
CA GLY A 243 -15.91 -7.44 6.12
C GLY A 243 -17.01 -8.03 7.00
N GLY A 244 -16.64 -8.37 8.24
CA GLY A 244 -17.53 -8.99 9.22
C GLY A 244 -18.27 -7.96 10.07
N LYS A 245 -19.39 -8.41 10.65
CA LYS A 245 -20.23 -7.64 11.60
C LYS A 245 -20.80 -6.33 11.03
N THR A 246 -21.05 -6.28 9.73
CA THR A 246 -21.63 -5.11 9.05
C THR A 246 -23.03 -4.74 9.59
N SER A 247 -23.83 -5.74 9.98
CA SER A 247 -25.13 -5.53 10.65
C SER A 247 -25.04 -4.77 11.98
N SER A 248 -23.86 -4.77 12.62
CA SER A 248 -23.59 -4.07 13.87
C SER A 248 -22.82 -2.76 13.65
N GLY A 249 -22.74 -2.27 12.40
CA GLY A 249 -22.12 -1.01 12.03
C GLY A 249 -20.62 -1.07 11.68
N TYR A 250 -19.99 -2.24 11.74
CA TYR A 250 -18.60 -2.39 11.32
C TYR A 250 -18.46 -2.33 9.80
N GLY A 251 -17.30 -1.91 9.33
CA GLY A 251 -16.91 -2.03 7.93
C GLY A 251 -17.48 -1.00 6.97
N GLN A 252 -18.25 -0.01 7.45
CA GLN A 252 -18.64 1.14 6.63
C GLN A 252 -17.44 2.05 6.36
N LEU A 253 -17.29 2.50 5.11
CA LEU A 253 -16.23 3.42 4.71
C LEU A 253 -16.79 4.68 4.04
N ASN A 254 -16.34 5.84 4.50
CA ASN A 254 -16.67 7.12 3.90
C ASN A 254 -15.66 7.43 2.79
N TRP A 255 -16.15 7.76 1.60
CA TRP A 255 -15.30 8.26 0.52
C TRP A 255 -14.78 9.67 0.85
N GLU A 256 -13.46 9.86 0.79
CA GLU A 256 -12.80 11.15 1.06
C GLU A 256 -12.33 11.86 -0.22
N GLY A 257 -12.43 11.20 -1.37
CA GLY A 257 -12.08 11.78 -2.66
C GLY A 257 -11.37 10.79 -3.58
N GLU A 258 -11.33 11.14 -4.87
CA GLU A 258 -10.46 10.52 -5.85
C GLU A 258 -9.06 11.12 -5.73
N LEU A 259 -8.05 10.26 -5.77
CA LEU A 259 -6.64 10.62 -5.75
C LEU A 259 -6.12 10.62 -7.18
N LEU A 260 -5.40 11.68 -7.56
CA LEU A 260 -4.67 11.68 -8.81
C LEU A 260 -3.55 10.63 -8.72
N PRO A 261 -3.34 9.82 -9.77
CA PRO A 261 -2.16 8.98 -9.85
C PRO A 261 -0.93 9.87 -9.65
N PRO A 262 0.02 9.48 -8.78
CA PRO A 262 1.23 10.28 -8.59
C PRO A 262 1.94 10.42 -9.93
N GLU A 263 2.50 11.60 -10.19
CA GLU A 263 3.36 11.80 -11.35
C GLU A 263 4.48 10.76 -11.33
N PRO A 264 4.85 10.18 -12.48
CA PRO A 264 6.02 9.32 -12.53
C PRO A 264 7.20 10.10 -11.96
N PRO A 265 8.06 9.48 -11.12
CA PRO A 265 9.20 10.19 -10.58
C PRO A 265 9.97 10.81 -11.74
N LYS A 266 10.23 12.12 -11.67
CA LYS A 266 11.13 12.78 -12.62
C LYS A 266 12.38 11.93 -12.67
N GLU A 267 12.74 11.44 -13.86
CA GLU A 267 13.97 10.66 -14.02
C GLU A 267 15.10 11.44 -13.34
N ASP A 268 15.94 10.78 -12.55
CA ASP A 268 17.10 11.44 -11.96
C ASP A 268 17.90 12.02 -13.15
N PRO A 269 17.95 13.37 -13.30
CA PRO A 269 18.63 13.98 -14.43
C PRO A 269 20.12 13.63 -14.42
N TYR A 270 20.61 13.13 -13.29
CA TYR A 270 21.98 12.73 -13.05
C TYR A 270 22.19 11.21 -12.95
N ALA A 271 21.24 10.39 -13.42
CA ALA A 271 21.41 8.94 -13.49
C ALA A 271 22.56 8.53 -14.43
N GLU A 272 23.20 7.41 -14.13
CA GLU A 272 24.24 6.84 -14.99
C GLU A 272 23.72 6.59 -16.42
N GLY A 273 24.51 6.97 -17.43
CA GLY A 273 24.15 6.89 -18.84
C GLY A 273 23.35 8.06 -19.39
N LYS A 274 22.83 8.98 -18.56
CA LYS A 274 22.16 10.21 -19.04
C LYS A 274 23.16 11.16 -19.69
N LYS A 275 22.71 11.85 -20.74
CA LYS A 275 23.48 12.88 -21.43
C LYS A 275 23.31 14.21 -20.73
N ILE A 276 24.40 14.88 -20.41
CA ILE A 276 24.42 16.21 -19.82
C ILE A 276 25.33 17.12 -20.62
N THR A 277 25.05 18.42 -20.58
CA THR A 277 25.91 19.44 -21.16
C THR A 277 26.83 19.99 -20.08
N VAL A 278 28.13 20.06 -20.39
CA VAL A 278 29.13 20.62 -19.48
C VAL A 278 29.97 21.67 -20.20
N ARG A 279 30.33 22.74 -19.48
CA ARG A 279 31.19 23.83 -19.96
C ARG A 279 32.58 23.70 -19.37
N ARG A 280 33.63 23.80 -20.20
CA ARG A 280 35.01 23.89 -19.72
C ARG A 280 35.24 25.25 -19.03
N ILE A 281 35.65 25.23 -17.76
CA ILE A 281 35.94 26.42 -16.95
C ILE A 281 37.42 26.48 -16.53
N PRO A 282 37.96 27.68 -16.19
CA PRO A 282 39.30 27.81 -15.63
C PRO A 282 39.39 27.11 -14.28
N SER A 283 40.53 26.46 -13.99
CA SER A 283 40.70 25.81 -12.68
C SER A 283 40.61 26.83 -11.55
N THR A 284 39.79 26.52 -10.56
CA THR A 284 39.64 27.31 -9.33
C THR A 284 40.87 27.24 -8.42
N ASN A 285 41.81 26.32 -8.69
CA ASN A 285 43.03 26.14 -7.90
C ASN A 285 44.27 26.66 -8.65
N LYS A 286 44.83 27.79 -8.19
CA LYS A 286 46.03 28.42 -8.77
C LYS A 286 47.26 27.49 -8.86
N LYS A 287 47.33 26.41 -8.05
CA LYS A 287 48.44 25.42 -8.09
C LYS A 287 48.23 24.30 -9.12
N LYS A 288 47.06 24.23 -9.77
CA LYS A 288 46.68 23.20 -10.76
C LYS A 288 45.99 23.84 -11.98
N ALA A 289 46.55 24.94 -12.49
CA ALA A 289 45.97 25.71 -13.59
C ALA A 289 45.71 24.89 -14.87
N ASP A 290 46.46 23.80 -15.09
CA ASP A 290 46.34 22.92 -16.26
C ASP A 290 45.25 21.84 -16.14
N ARG A 291 44.50 21.80 -15.03
CA ARG A 291 43.46 20.79 -14.83
C ARG A 291 42.18 21.18 -15.58
N LEU A 292 41.62 20.23 -16.34
CA LEU A 292 40.33 20.38 -16.99
C LEU A 292 39.24 20.33 -15.91
N GLU A 293 38.65 21.49 -15.59
CA GLU A 293 37.45 21.59 -14.76
C GLU A 293 36.25 21.84 -15.67
N PHE A 294 35.18 21.07 -15.44
CA PHE A 294 33.92 21.21 -16.13
C PHE A 294 32.84 21.60 -15.13
N SER A 295 31.91 22.45 -15.54
CA SER A 295 30.69 22.76 -14.79
C SER A 295 29.47 22.36 -15.59
N LEU A 296 28.45 21.86 -14.88
CA LEU A 296 27.17 21.52 -15.47
C LEU A 296 26.51 22.76 -16.07
N VAL A 297 25.88 22.61 -17.24
CA VAL A 297 25.10 23.66 -17.90
C VAL A 297 23.64 23.21 -17.96
N GLU A 298 22.74 24.01 -17.39
CA GLU A 298 21.29 23.86 -17.55
C GLU A 298 20.74 25.18 -18.11
N ASP A 299 19.88 25.10 -19.12
CA ASP A 299 19.27 26.26 -19.79
C ASP A 299 20.26 27.35 -20.27
N GLY A 300 21.50 26.95 -20.60
CA GLY A 300 22.56 27.84 -21.07
C GLY A 300 23.37 28.52 -19.95
N GLU A 301 22.97 28.36 -18.70
CA GLU A 301 23.64 28.88 -17.52
C GLU A 301 24.47 27.83 -16.79
N VAL A 302 25.56 28.28 -16.17
CA VAL A 302 26.44 27.38 -15.40
C VAL A 302 25.83 27.14 -14.02
N VAL A 303 25.41 25.90 -13.77
CA VAL A 303 24.82 25.50 -12.50
C VAL A 303 25.91 25.33 -11.44
N ARG A 304 25.76 26.02 -10.31
CA ARG A 304 26.60 25.84 -9.12
C ARG A 304 25.76 25.16 -8.04
N PHE A 305 26.20 23.99 -7.60
CA PHE A 305 25.63 23.33 -6.43
C PHE A 305 25.89 24.19 -5.17
N GLU A 306 24.89 24.30 -4.30
CA GLU A 306 24.80 25.28 -3.21
C GLU A 306 26.02 25.32 -2.26
N ASP A 307 26.83 24.26 -2.17
CA ASP A 307 27.84 24.09 -1.12
C ASP A 307 29.30 23.91 -1.60
N LYS A 308 29.65 24.60 -2.70
CA LYS A 308 30.95 24.67 -3.41
C LYS A 308 31.07 23.73 -4.62
N SER A 309 31.30 24.36 -5.78
CA SER A 309 31.80 23.81 -7.06
C SER A 309 31.76 22.28 -7.15
N ALA A 310 30.63 21.73 -7.56
CA ALA A 310 30.63 20.35 -8.03
C ALA A 310 31.63 20.26 -9.19
N ALA A 311 32.73 19.55 -8.95
CA ALA A 311 33.66 19.25 -10.01
C ALA A 311 33.03 18.12 -10.81
N CYS A 312 32.62 18.40 -12.04
CA CYS A 312 32.47 17.32 -13.03
C CYS A 312 33.88 16.79 -13.26
N LEU A 313 34.19 15.62 -12.69
CA LEU A 313 35.50 15.01 -12.77
C LEU A 313 35.52 14.07 -13.97
N ALA A 314 36.32 14.41 -14.96
CA ALA A 314 36.62 13.55 -16.07
C ALA A 314 37.27 12.24 -15.57
N ALA A 315 36.84 11.09 -16.09
CA ALA A 315 37.62 9.85 -15.93
C ALA A 315 39.04 10.07 -16.52
N LYS A 316 40.06 9.37 -16.03
CA LYS A 316 41.47 9.57 -16.48
C LYS A 316 41.64 9.46 -18.01
N GLU A 317 40.87 8.58 -18.63
CA GLU A 317 40.83 8.37 -20.08
C GLU A 317 40.22 9.57 -20.83
N PHE A 318 39.27 10.26 -20.20
CA PHE A 318 38.60 11.46 -20.73
C PHE A 318 39.44 12.73 -20.58
N GLU A 319 40.21 12.87 -19.48
CA GLU A 319 41.14 14.00 -19.30
C GLU A 319 42.20 14.07 -20.40
N ALA A 320 42.69 12.91 -20.87
CA ALA A 320 43.69 12.83 -21.93
C ALA A 320 43.12 13.17 -23.32
N ALA A 321 41.91 12.68 -23.63
CA ALA A 321 41.28 12.86 -24.93
C ALA A 321 40.79 14.30 -25.20
N MET A 322 40.40 15.05 -24.16
CA MET A 322 39.75 16.37 -24.31
C MET A 322 40.69 17.57 -24.12
N LYS A 323 41.95 17.36 -23.69
CA LYS A 323 42.89 18.46 -23.39
C LYS A 323 43.28 19.27 -24.62
N GLU A 324 43.27 18.64 -25.79
CA GLU A 324 43.67 19.23 -27.08
C GLU A 324 42.48 19.65 -27.97
N THR A 325 41.28 19.11 -27.73
CA THR A 325 40.11 19.22 -28.61
C THR A 325 39.05 20.21 -28.13
N VAL A 326 38.90 20.44 -26.82
CA VAL A 326 37.82 21.29 -26.26
C VAL A 326 38.36 22.65 -25.86
N LYS A 327 37.87 23.74 -26.46
CA LYS A 327 38.32 25.10 -26.12
C LYS A 327 37.73 25.57 -24.79
N MET A 328 38.38 26.55 -24.16
CA MET A 328 37.85 27.18 -22.94
C MET A 328 36.48 27.82 -23.21
N GLY A 329 35.52 27.62 -22.31
CA GLY A 329 34.16 28.16 -22.47
C GLY A 329 33.27 27.43 -23.48
N GLN A 330 33.74 26.34 -24.09
CA GLN A 330 32.96 25.52 -25.00
C GLN A 330 32.05 24.55 -24.22
N ASP A 331 30.80 24.46 -24.66
CA ASP A 331 29.83 23.48 -24.19
C ASP A 331 30.02 22.16 -24.95
N ILE A 332 30.04 21.06 -24.21
CA ILE A 332 30.15 19.71 -24.76
C ILE A 332 29.10 18.81 -24.12
N THR A 333 28.58 17.87 -24.90
CA THR A 333 27.68 16.83 -24.41
C THR A 333 28.49 15.61 -23.98
N VAL A 334 28.21 15.11 -22.78
CA VAL A 334 28.90 13.97 -22.17
C VAL A 334 27.89 13.04 -21.51
N LYS A 335 28.27 11.78 -21.29
CA LYS A 335 27.47 10.83 -20.52
C LYS A 335 27.93 10.79 -19.07
N ILE A 336 26.99 10.62 -18.15
CA ILE A 336 27.29 10.39 -16.74
C ILE A 336 27.78 8.95 -16.58
N ALA A 337 29.03 8.81 -16.14
CA ALA A 337 29.66 7.54 -15.85
C ALA A 337 29.34 7.03 -14.45
N LYS A 338 29.22 7.95 -13.49
CA LYS A 338 28.87 7.64 -12.11
C LYS A 338 28.42 8.91 -11.42
N ASN A 339 27.41 8.77 -10.56
CA ASN A 339 26.93 9.86 -9.74
C ASN A 339 27.25 9.62 -8.24
N ASP A 340 27.81 10.63 -7.57
CA ASP A 340 28.07 10.65 -6.13
C ASP A 340 27.70 12.02 -5.52
N LEU A 341 26.41 12.38 -5.62
CA LEU A 341 25.88 13.64 -5.06
C LEU A 341 25.91 13.70 -3.52
N LYS A 342 26.10 12.57 -2.83
CA LYS A 342 26.13 12.52 -1.36
C LYS A 342 27.51 12.84 -0.78
N ALA A 343 28.56 12.88 -1.61
CA ALA A 343 29.88 13.29 -1.19
C ALA A 343 29.93 14.80 -0.85
N LYS A 344 30.89 15.22 -0.01
CA LYS A 344 31.19 16.64 0.26
C LYS A 344 32.61 16.97 -0.20
N PRO A 345 32.80 17.70 -1.33
CA PRO A 345 31.78 18.22 -2.23
C PRO A 345 31.16 17.14 -3.14
N PRO A 346 29.93 17.35 -3.66
CA PRO A 346 29.26 16.43 -4.58
C PRO A 346 30.04 16.24 -5.87
N ARG A 347 30.00 15.03 -6.45
CA ARG A 347 30.81 14.66 -7.63
C ARG A 347 29.97 13.98 -8.70
N LEU A 348 30.16 14.45 -9.92
CA LEU A 348 29.66 13.83 -11.15
C LEU A 348 30.85 13.35 -11.96
N PHE A 349 30.90 12.06 -12.27
CA PHE A 349 31.91 11.49 -13.15
C PHE A 349 31.34 11.42 -14.56
N VAL A 350 32.07 11.96 -15.53
CA VAL A 350 31.64 12.05 -16.93
C VAL A 350 32.56 11.27 -17.86
N MET A 351 32.00 10.72 -18.92
CA MET A 351 32.69 10.00 -19.99
C MET A 351 32.25 10.52 -21.37
N PRO A 352 33.01 10.25 -22.44
CA PRO A 352 32.55 10.54 -23.81
C PRO A 352 31.16 9.99 -24.09
N GLU A 353 30.45 10.62 -25.02
CA GLU A 353 29.20 10.09 -25.56
C GLU A 353 29.37 8.72 -26.22
#